data_AF-A0AAD8ND79-F1
#
_entry.id   AF-A0AAD8ND79-F1
#
_cell.length_a   1.000
_cell.length_b   1.000
_cell.length_c   1.000
_cell.angle_alpha   90.00
_cell.angle_beta   90.00
_cell.angle_gamma   90.00
#
_symmetry.space_group_name_H-M   'P 1'
#
loop_
_entity.id
_entity.type
_entity.pdbx_description
1 polymer ?
#
loop_
_entity_poly.entity_id
_entity_poly.type
_entity_poly.pdbx_seq_one_letter_code
_entity_poly.pdbx_strand_id
1 'polypeptide(L)'
;MQLLLRKYKTMTCISTCFLTQLLVLPPVSLLSSSAFNYSLHKSPPTFLSHFLGQTSKFEPRGFCRSSGGGRVMANRMVSSLQSIQNLDAISYLSQKEAAEVDEILMGPLGFSVDQLMELAGLSVASAIAEVYTADKYNNVLVICGPGNNGGDGLVAARHLHHFGYKPFVCYPKRTAKTLYNGLVTQLESLGVSFIPVEDLPTELSDNFDVLVDAMFGFSFHGTPRPPFDELIQRLVHQQTLGHGSPVISIDIPSGWHVEDGDITGEGIKPDMLVSLTAPKFCAKKFEGMHHFLGGRFVPPLIINKFNLQLPPYPGTSMCVRIGKALNVDISALRENYISPEFREDQVEADPFDQFKIWFDDAVAASLKEPNAMALSTAGKDGRPSSRMVLLKGFDKDGFVWYTNYGSQKARELSENPHAALLFFWDGLNRQVRVEGSVQKVSDEESDQYFHSRPRGSQIGAIVSKQSSVIPGRDVLQQYHKELEEKFSDGSTIPKPKHWGGYRLKPKAFEFWQGQQSRLHDRLRYSPQEIDGRMVWKLDRLAP
;
A
#
# COMPACT_ATOMS: atom_id res chain seq x y z
N MET A 1 28.10 58.11 32.69
CA MET A 1 29.35 58.88 32.57
C MET A 1 30.32 58.05 31.74
N GLN A 2 30.65 58.52 30.53
CA GLN A 2 31.67 58.10 29.54
C GLN A 2 31.68 56.63 29.06
N LEU A 3 31.31 56.25 27.82
CA LEU A 3 31.69 56.61 26.43
C LEU A 3 32.89 55.85 25.84
N LEU A 4 32.59 55.20 24.70
CA LEU A 4 33.40 55.02 23.46
C LEU A 4 34.54 53.97 23.51
N LEU A 5 34.81 53.12 22.51
CA LEU A 5 34.65 53.27 21.05
C LEU A 5 34.65 51.92 20.29
N ARG A 6 33.85 51.89 19.23
CA ARG A 6 33.78 50.94 18.10
C ARG A 6 35.09 50.84 17.30
N LYS A 7 35.28 49.70 16.61
CA LYS A 7 35.67 49.67 15.19
C LYS A 7 34.99 48.53 14.43
N TYR A 8 34.12 48.90 13.49
CA TYR A 8 33.69 48.13 12.32
C TYR A 8 34.76 48.28 11.23
N LYS A 9 35.00 47.22 10.45
CA LYS A 9 35.42 47.33 9.04
C LYS A 9 34.85 46.19 8.21
N THR A 10 34.16 46.62 7.17
CA THR A 10 33.58 45.98 5.99
C THR A 10 34.64 45.47 5.00
N MET A 11 34.18 44.71 3.98
CA MET A 11 34.78 44.33 2.68
C MET A 11 35.03 42.81 2.54
N THR A 12 34.68 42.08 1.47
CA THR A 12 33.99 42.37 0.21
C THR A 12 33.52 41.05 -0.39
N CYS A 13 32.48 41.15 -1.22
CA CYS A 13 32.01 40.16 -2.18
C CYS A 13 33.14 39.70 -3.14
N ILE A 14 33.32 38.38 -3.30
CA ILE A 14 33.90 37.79 -4.51
C ILE A 14 32.94 36.70 -4.98
N SER A 15 32.25 37.05 -6.06
CA SER A 15 31.46 36.17 -6.90
C SER A 15 32.43 35.28 -7.70
N THR A 16 32.40 33.96 -7.48
CA THR A 16 32.99 32.99 -8.41
C THR A 16 31.86 32.36 -9.22
N CYS A 17 31.67 32.87 -10.43
CA CYS A 17 30.91 32.26 -11.50
C CYS A 17 31.51 30.87 -11.83
N PHE A 18 30.77 29.80 -11.57
CA PHE A 18 30.91 28.57 -12.34
C PHE A 18 29.78 28.53 -13.37
N LEU A 19 30.16 28.75 -14.64
CA LEU A 19 29.31 28.48 -15.79
C LEU A 19 29.01 26.98 -15.84
N THR A 20 27.78 26.59 -15.52
CA THR A 20 27.21 25.33 -16.03
C THR A 20 26.45 25.66 -17.30
N GLN A 21 27.05 25.34 -18.45
CA GLN A 21 26.40 25.32 -19.75
C GLN A 21 25.26 24.29 -19.72
N LEU A 22 24.02 24.77 -19.79
CA LEU A 22 22.84 23.99 -20.15
C LEU A 22 22.95 23.62 -21.64
N LEU A 23 23.29 22.36 -21.92
CA LEU A 23 23.09 21.77 -23.24
C LEU A 23 21.60 21.55 -23.45
N VAL A 24 20.99 22.45 -24.21
CA VAL A 24 19.66 22.31 -24.81
C VAL A 24 19.77 21.27 -25.92
N LEU A 25 19.12 20.11 -25.75
CA LEU A 25 18.92 19.15 -26.84
C LEU A 25 17.77 19.64 -27.74
N PRO A 26 17.95 19.69 -29.08
CA PRO A 26 16.88 20.05 -30.00
C PRO A 26 15.92 18.88 -30.26
N PRO A 27 14.69 19.13 -30.73
CA PRO A 27 13.69 18.10 -30.94
C PRO A 27 14.05 17.23 -32.16
N VAL A 28 13.93 15.92 -32.00
CA VAL A 28 14.06 14.96 -33.11
C VAL A 28 12.83 15.08 -34.01
N SER A 29 13.04 15.65 -35.19
CA SER A 29 12.10 15.67 -36.30
C SER A 29 11.91 14.27 -36.87
N LEU A 30 10.67 13.78 -36.83
CA LEU A 30 10.20 12.66 -37.63
C LEU A 30 10.23 13.06 -39.12
N LEU A 31 11.09 12.42 -39.90
CA LEU A 31 10.99 12.41 -41.36
C LEU A 31 11.04 11.00 -41.91
N SER A 32 10.09 10.80 -42.81
CA SER A 32 9.76 9.66 -43.64
C SER A 32 10.88 9.19 -44.58
N SER A 33 10.96 7.88 -44.78
CA SER A 33 11.15 7.13 -46.04
C SER A 33 11.63 5.72 -45.62
N SER A 34 11.25 4.60 -46.22
CA SER A 34 10.90 4.32 -47.61
C SER A 34 10.03 3.06 -47.67
N ALA A 35 9.05 3.12 -48.58
CA ALA A 35 8.18 2.02 -48.97
C ALA A 35 8.96 0.82 -49.54
N PHE A 36 8.56 -0.40 -49.16
CA PHE A 36 8.78 -1.59 -49.97
C PHE A 36 7.44 -1.98 -50.62
N ASN A 37 7.43 -1.93 -51.94
CA ASN A 37 6.34 -2.30 -52.82
C ASN A 37 6.06 -3.81 -52.76
N TYR A 38 4.79 -4.19 -52.60
CA TYR A 38 4.26 -5.39 -53.27
C TYR A 38 2.96 -5.03 -53.99
N SER A 39 2.98 -5.33 -55.29
CA SER A 39 1.99 -4.98 -56.30
C SER A 39 0.71 -5.81 -56.16
N LEU A 40 -0.44 -5.14 -56.18
CA LEU A 40 -1.76 -5.73 -56.43
C LEU A 40 -1.99 -5.85 -57.95
N HIS A 41 -2.49 -6.99 -58.40
CA HIS A 41 -3.14 -7.11 -59.71
C HIS A 41 -4.46 -7.91 -59.63
N LYS A 42 -5.53 -7.19 -60.00
CA LYS A 42 -6.71 -7.57 -60.78
C LYS A 42 -7.81 -8.46 -60.16
N SER A 43 -8.98 -7.81 -60.05
CA SER A 43 -10.38 -8.27 -59.89
C SER A 43 -10.94 -8.97 -61.16
N PRO A 44 -12.25 -9.32 -61.27
CA PRO A 44 -13.14 -10.22 -60.51
C PRO A 44 -13.80 -11.28 -61.47
N PRO A 45 -14.89 -12.00 -61.12
CA PRO A 45 -16.23 -11.47 -61.47
C PRO A 45 -17.41 -11.82 -60.51
N THR A 46 -18.49 -11.10 -60.78
CA THR A 46 -19.88 -11.04 -60.29
C THR A 46 -20.78 -12.26 -60.56
N PHE A 47 -21.88 -12.42 -59.80
CA PHE A 47 -23.29 -12.67 -60.23
C PHE A 47 -24.22 -12.73 -58.99
N LEU A 48 -25.00 -11.68 -58.66
CA LEU A 48 -26.46 -11.47 -58.94
C LEU A 48 -27.44 -12.44 -58.26
N SER A 49 -28.15 -11.98 -57.22
CA SER A 49 -29.62 -11.72 -57.18
C SER A 49 -30.46 -12.95 -56.74
N HIS A 50 -31.62 -12.90 -56.05
CA HIS A 50 -32.60 -11.85 -55.85
C HIS A 50 -33.75 -12.34 -54.90
N PHE A 51 -34.57 -11.41 -54.38
CA PHE A 51 -35.95 -11.50 -53.83
C PHE A 51 -36.16 -12.21 -52.46
N LEU A 52 -37.03 -11.82 -51.50
CA LEU A 52 -38.00 -10.74 -51.18
C LEU A 52 -39.20 -11.43 -50.48
N GLY A 53 -39.81 -10.79 -49.47
CA GLY A 53 -41.17 -11.10 -48.98
C GLY A 53 -41.25 -11.43 -47.48
N GLN A 54 -41.59 -10.48 -46.60
CA GLN A 54 -42.94 -10.03 -46.17
C GLN A 54 -43.60 -10.91 -45.08
N THR A 55 -43.64 -10.43 -43.81
CA THR A 55 -44.78 -9.80 -43.06
C THR A 55 -45.81 -10.75 -42.41
N SER A 56 -45.99 -10.62 -41.09
CA SER A 56 -47.28 -10.55 -40.34
C SER A 56 -46.98 -10.37 -38.84
N LYS A 57 -47.33 -9.25 -38.19
CA LYS A 57 -48.55 -8.92 -37.43
C LYS A 57 -49.07 -10.03 -36.49
N PHE A 58 -49.08 -9.78 -35.18
CA PHE A 58 -50.25 -9.94 -34.27
C PHE A 58 -49.91 -9.49 -32.82
N GLU A 59 -50.72 -8.58 -32.28
CA GLU A 59 -50.99 -8.34 -30.84
C GLU A 59 -52.47 -8.76 -30.63
N PRO A 60 -52.98 -9.21 -29.44
CA PRO A 60 -53.04 -8.34 -28.23
C PRO A 60 -53.12 -9.00 -26.82
N ARG A 61 -52.92 -8.15 -25.78
CA ARG A 61 -53.52 -8.11 -24.41
C ARG A 61 -53.55 -9.33 -23.45
N GLY A 62 -53.12 -9.07 -22.20
CA GLY A 62 -53.99 -9.29 -21.02
C GLY A 62 -53.48 -10.12 -19.81
N PHE A 63 -53.12 -9.42 -18.73
CA PHE A 63 -53.34 -9.70 -17.29
C PHE A 63 -52.84 -10.98 -16.55
N CYS A 64 -52.27 -10.66 -15.36
CA CYS A 64 -52.32 -11.36 -14.05
C CYS A 64 -51.21 -12.34 -13.60
N ARG A 65 -50.53 -11.89 -12.53
CA ARG A 65 -50.00 -12.58 -11.32
C ARG A 65 -49.98 -14.11 -11.32
N SER A 66 -48.82 -14.71 -11.06
CA SER A 66 -48.46 -15.25 -9.73
C SER A 66 -47.11 -15.97 -9.72
N SER A 67 -46.46 -15.85 -8.57
CA SER A 67 -45.42 -16.69 -7.95
C SER A 67 -44.90 -17.95 -8.65
N GLY A 68 -43.56 -18.06 -8.65
CA GLY A 68 -42.88 -19.25 -8.15
C GLY A 68 -42.29 -20.19 -9.21
N GLY A 69 -40.96 -20.32 -9.19
CA GLY A 69 -40.24 -21.48 -9.72
C GLY A 69 -39.42 -21.22 -10.98
N GLY A 70 -38.10 -21.19 -10.83
CA GLY A 70 -37.18 -21.11 -11.97
C GLY A 70 -35.73 -21.01 -11.55
N ARG A 71 -35.19 -22.09 -10.99
CA ARG A 71 -33.74 -22.34 -10.99
C ARG A 71 -33.24 -22.37 -12.44
N VAL A 72 -31.94 -22.09 -12.58
CA VAL A 72 -31.04 -22.27 -13.74
C VAL A 72 -30.59 -20.93 -14.34
N MET A 73 -29.26 -20.82 -14.49
CA MET A 73 -28.46 -19.68 -14.94
C MET A 73 -27.95 -18.70 -13.86
N ALA A 74 -27.37 -19.24 -12.79
CA ALA A 74 -26.35 -18.55 -12.01
C ALA A 74 -25.09 -19.44 -11.94
N ASN A 75 -24.36 -19.57 -13.05
CA ASN A 75 -23.15 -20.40 -13.09
C ASN A 75 -22.02 -19.83 -13.96
N ARG A 76 -21.96 -18.50 -14.14
CA ARG A 76 -20.89 -17.87 -14.96
C ARG A 76 -20.21 -16.63 -14.37
N MET A 77 -20.45 -16.30 -13.10
CA MET A 77 -19.73 -15.21 -12.40
C MET A 77 -19.25 -15.63 -11.00
N VAL A 78 -18.76 -16.86 -10.86
CA VAL A 78 -18.10 -17.37 -9.64
C VAL A 78 -16.67 -17.84 -9.92
N SER A 79 -16.09 -17.51 -11.08
CA SER A 79 -14.76 -18.02 -11.48
C SER A 79 -13.58 -17.11 -11.12
N SER A 80 -13.80 -15.96 -10.45
CA SER A 80 -12.71 -15.08 -9.98
C SER A 80 -12.51 -15.08 -8.46
N LEU A 81 -13.30 -15.87 -7.73
CA LEU A 81 -13.18 -16.08 -6.27
C LEU A 81 -12.84 -17.54 -5.91
N GLN A 82 -12.52 -18.37 -6.92
CA GLN A 82 -12.17 -19.79 -6.76
C GLN A 82 -10.65 -20.07 -6.74
N SER A 83 -9.83 -19.11 -6.30
CA SER A 83 -8.40 -19.35 -6.07
C SER A 83 -7.97 -19.22 -4.61
N ILE A 84 -8.91 -19.20 -3.66
CA ILE A 84 -8.59 -19.60 -2.29
C ILE A 84 -8.65 -21.13 -2.27
N GLN A 85 -7.66 -21.76 -2.91
CA GLN A 85 -7.34 -23.13 -2.56
C GLN A 85 -6.95 -23.13 -1.08
N ASN A 86 -7.49 -24.07 -0.31
CA ASN A 86 -7.25 -24.21 1.13
C ASN A 86 -5.76 -24.00 1.47
N LEU A 87 -5.41 -22.82 1.98
CA LEU A 87 -4.08 -22.54 2.54
C LEU A 87 -3.77 -23.45 3.73
N ASP A 88 -4.80 -24.10 4.30
CA ASP A 88 -4.71 -25.06 5.41
C ASP A 88 -4.17 -26.45 5.03
N ALA A 89 -4.00 -26.76 3.75
CA ALA A 89 -3.64 -28.10 3.29
C ALA A 89 -2.21 -28.21 2.73
N ILE A 90 -1.28 -27.34 3.13
CA ILE A 90 0.11 -27.45 2.67
C ILE A 90 0.81 -28.70 3.23
N SER A 91 1.54 -29.43 2.39
CA SER A 91 2.34 -30.58 2.82
C SER A 91 3.62 -30.13 3.53
N TYR A 92 4.07 -30.91 4.52
CA TYR A 92 5.31 -30.70 5.25
C TYR A 92 6.21 -31.93 5.11
N LEU A 93 7.51 -31.72 5.02
CA LEU A 93 8.51 -32.78 4.87
C LEU A 93 9.20 -33.10 6.20
N SER A 94 9.45 -34.39 6.44
CA SER A 94 10.46 -34.86 7.39
C SER A 94 11.86 -34.48 6.95
N GLN A 95 12.84 -34.58 7.86
CA GLN A 95 14.24 -34.34 7.51
C GLN A 95 14.71 -35.31 6.41
N LYS A 96 14.28 -36.58 6.51
CA LYS A 96 14.62 -37.63 5.56
C LYS A 96 14.03 -37.35 4.18
N GLU A 97 12.75 -36.98 4.09
CA GLU A 97 12.11 -36.68 2.81
C GLU A 97 12.73 -35.42 2.16
N ALA A 98 13.05 -34.40 2.95
CA ALA A 98 13.76 -33.22 2.44
C ALA A 98 15.12 -33.58 1.81
N ALA A 99 15.89 -34.45 2.47
CA ALA A 99 17.15 -34.94 1.91
C ALA A 99 16.94 -35.76 0.63
N GLU A 100 15.93 -36.62 0.59
CA GLU A 100 15.62 -37.42 -0.60
C GLU A 100 15.17 -36.55 -1.78
N VAL A 101 14.40 -35.48 -1.53
CA VAL A 101 14.01 -34.52 -2.56
C VAL A 101 15.24 -33.85 -3.18
N ASP A 102 16.16 -33.38 -2.33
CA ASP A 102 17.42 -32.74 -2.76
C ASP A 102 18.29 -33.71 -3.58
N GLU A 103 18.42 -34.97 -3.14
CA GLU A 103 19.13 -36.02 -3.88
C GLU A 103 18.52 -36.27 -5.27
N ILE A 104 17.19 -36.27 -5.38
CA ILE A 104 16.52 -36.50 -6.66
C ILE A 104 16.70 -35.30 -7.60
N LEU A 105 16.55 -34.07 -7.07
CA LEU A 105 16.71 -32.84 -7.83
C LEU A 105 18.12 -32.75 -8.41
N MET A 106 19.14 -32.97 -7.58
CA MET A 106 20.54 -32.81 -7.97
C MET A 106 21.13 -34.02 -8.70
N GLY A 107 20.55 -35.20 -8.51
CA GLY A 107 20.97 -36.43 -9.19
C GLY A 107 20.16 -36.66 -10.47
N PRO A 108 19.15 -37.55 -10.46
CA PRO A 108 18.38 -37.95 -11.63
C PRO A 108 17.77 -36.81 -12.47
N LEU A 109 17.41 -35.69 -11.84
CA LEU A 109 16.78 -34.56 -12.54
C LEU A 109 17.79 -33.53 -13.07
N GLY A 110 19.07 -33.64 -12.69
CA GLY A 110 20.17 -32.88 -13.28
C GLY A 110 20.20 -31.39 -12.93
N PHE A 111 19.47 -30.94 -11.90
CA PHE A 111 19.65 -29.57 -11.41
C PHE A 111 21.01 -29.45 -10.73
N SER A 112 21.75 -28.39 -11.04
CA SER A 112 22.99 -28.12 -10.35
C SER A 112 22.75 -27.34 -9.05
N VAL A 113 23.66 -27.48 -8.08
CA VAL A 113 23.56 -26.81 -6.77
C VAL A 113 23.43 -25.29 -6.91
N ASP A 114 24.21 -24.70 -7.82
CA ASP A 114 24.19 -23.27 -8.12
C ASP A 114 22.84 -22.80 -8.68
N GLN A 115 22.18 -23.58 -9.54
CA GLN A 115 20.85 -23.25 -10.06
C GLN A 115 19.80 -23.21 -8.96
N LEU A 116 19.76 -24.24 -8.11
CA LEU A 116 18.78 -24.32 -7.02
C LEU A 116 19.03 -23.23 -5.97
N MET A 117 20.31 -23.01 -5.62
CA MET A 117 20.73 -21.98 -4.67
C MET A 117 20.43 -20.56 -5.18
N GLU A 118 20.64 -20.30 -6.48
CA GLU A 118 20.31 -19.01 -7.08
C GLU A 118 18.82 -18.69 -6.95
N LEU A 119 17.97 -19.68 -7.26
CA LEU A 119 16.51 -19.53 -7.18
C LEU A 119 16.03 -19.45 -5.73
N ALA A 120 16.64 -20.22 -4.82
CA ALA A 120 16.34 -20.19 -3.40
C ALA A 120 16.66 -18.82 -2.78
N GLY A 121 17.87 -18.30 -2.98
CA GLY A 121 18.25 -16.98 -2.47
C GLY A 121 17.43 -15.85 -3.10
N LEU A 122 17.08 -15.95 -4.39
CA LEU A 122 16.14 -15.01 -5.03
C LEU A 122 14.75 -15.06 -4.39
N SER A 123 14.22 -16.25 -4.08
CA SER A 123 12.95 -16.40 -3.36
C SER A 123 12.99 -15.76 -1.98
N VAL A 124 14.11 -15.92 -1.25
CA VAL A 124 14.31 -15.28 0.07
C VAL A 124 14.31 -13.76 -0.06
N ALA A 125 15.15 -13.20 -0.94
CA ALA A 125 15.20 -11.76 -1.15
C ALA A 125 13.83 -11.19 -1.58
N SER A 126 13.08 -11.93 -2.41
CA SER A 126 11.74 -11.55 -2.85
C SER A 126 10.74 -11.52 -1.70
N ALA A 127 10.77 -12.53 -0.82
CA ALA A 127 9.89 -12.61 0.35
C ALA A 127 10.17 -11.46 1.34
N ILE A 128 11.45 -11.13 1.56
CA ILE A 128 11.86 -9.98 2.37
C ILE A 128 11.32 -8.69 1.75
N ALA A 129 11.52 -8.50 0.44
CA ALA A 129 11.10 -7.28 -0.26
C ALA A 129 9.58 -7.10 -0.35
N GLU A 130 8.80 -8.19 -0.28
CA GLU A 130 7.33 -8.12 -0.24
C GLU A 130 6.83 -7.50 1.09
N VAL A 131 7.58 -7.63 2.17
CA VAL A 131 7.14 -7.25 3.53
C VAL A 131 7.87 -6.03 4.06
N TYR A 132 9.19 -6.04 3.98
CA TYR A 132 10.06 -5.08 4.64
C TYR A 132 10.69 -4.18 3.58
N THR A 133 10.00 -3.13 3.16
CA THR A 133 10.42 -2.29 2.02
C THR A 133 11.73 -1.54 2.27
N ALA A 134 12.57 -1.41 1.24
CA ALA A 134 13.93 -0.85 1.35
C ALA A 134 13.98 0.61 1.83
N ASP A 135 12.91 1.39 1.67
CA ASP A 135 12.80 2.77 2.18
C ASP A 135 12.75 2.83 3.71
N LYS A 136 12.20 1.78 4.35
CA LYS A 136 12.07 1.69 5.81
C LYS A 136 13.07 0.73 6.45
N TYR A 137 13.45 -0.33 5.73
CA TYR A 137 14.26 -1.44 6.24
C TYR A 137 15.53 -1.61 5.41
N ASN A 138 16.36 -0.58 5.34
CA ASN A 138 17.43 -0.50 4.35
C ASN A 138 18.65 -1.38 4.69
N ASN A 139 19.13 -1.34 5.94
CA ASN A 139 20.33 -2.04 6.37
C ASN A 139 20.00 -3.49 6.74
N VAL A 140 20.53 -4.46 6.00
CA VAL A 140 20.22 -5.88 6.22
C VAL A 140 21.47 -6.64 6.62
N LEU A 141 21.50 -7.26 7.81
CA LEU A 141 22.58 -8.18 8.19
C LEU A 141 22.20 -9.61 7.80
N VAL A 142 23.02 -10.27 7.00
CA VAL A 142 22.86 -11.68 6.63
C VAL A 142 23.96 -12.52 7.31
N ILE A 143 23.56 -13.43 8.19
CA ILE A 143 24.46 -14.29 8.95
C ILE A 143 24.51 -15.67 8.28
N CYS A 144 25.59 -15.93 7.54
CA CYS A 144 25.75 -17.12 6.72
C CYS A 144 26.48 -18.25 7.46
N GLY A 145 25.95 -19.46 7.40
CA GLY A 145 26.62 -20.67 7.88
C GLY A 145 27.51 -21.33 6.83
N PRO A 146 28.20 -22.42 7.18
CA PRO A 146 29.18 -23.05 6.29
C PRO A 146 28.53 -23.88 5.16
N GLY A 147 27.25 -24.22 5.27
CA GLY A 147 26.56 -25.12 4.34
C GLY A 147 25.76 -24.39 3.25
N ASN A 148 24.86 -25.16 2.61
CA ASN A 148 24.00 -24.64 1.54
C ASN A 148 23.14 -23.47 2.00
N ASN A 149 22.58 -23.52 3.23
CA ASN A 149 21.78 -22.42 3.78
C ASN A 149 22.56 -21.09 3.82
N GLY A 150 23.86 -21.16 4.13
CA GLY A 150 24.73 -19.99 4.06
C GLY A 150 24.94 -19.48 2.64
N GLY A 151 25.04 -20.39 1.67
CA GLY A 151 25.05 -20.06 0.24
C GLY A 151 23.76 -19.38 -0.22
N ASP A 152 22.59 -19.87 0.22
CA ASP A 152 21.30 -19.24 -0.03
C ASP A 152 21.26 -17.82 0.55
N GLY A 153 21.82 -17.63 1.75
CA GLY A 153 22.02 -16.31 2.35
C GLY A 153 22.92 -15.38 1.53
N LEU A 154 24.04 -15.88 0.99
CA LEU A 154 24.93 -15.07 0.13
C LEU A 154 24.23 -14.63 -1.15
N VAL A 155 23.45 -15.53 -1.78
CA VAL A 155 22.63 -15.20 -2.94
C VAL A 155 21.55 -14.19 -2.58
N ALA A 156 20.85 -14.38 -1.45
CA ALA A 156 19.83 -13.45 -0.97
C ALA A 156 20.40 -12.05 -0.73
N ALA A 157 21.58 -11.95 -0.11
CA ALA A 157 22.28 -10.68 0.09
C ALA A 157 22.55 -9.96 -1.25
N ARG A 158 22.99 -10.70 -2.27
CA ARG A 158 23.23 -10.12 -3.60
C ARG A 158 21.94 -9.59 -4.23
N HIS A 159 20.85 -10.35 -4.18
CA HIS A 159 19.57 -9.88 -4.73
C HIS A 159 19.00 -8.70 -3.94
N LEU A 160 19.12 -8.71 -2.61
CA LEU A 160 18.73 -7.57 -1.77
C LEU A 160 19.47 -6.28 -2.17
N HIS A 161 20.77 -6.36 -2.46
CA HIS A 161 21.49 -5.21 -3.01
C HIS A 161 20.85 -4.69 -4.31
N HIS A 162 20.50 -5.58 -5.25
CA HIS A 162 19.83 -5.20 -6.50
C HIS A 162 18.40 -4.70 -6.29
N PHE A 163 17.75 -5.05 -5.19
CA PHE A 163 16.42 -4.57 -4.81
C PHE A 163 16.46 -3.22 -4.08
N GLY A 164 17.65 -2.65 -3.88
CA GLY A 164 17.83 -1.32 -3.29
C GLY A 164 18.15 -1.31 -1.80
N TYR A 165 18.36 -2.48 -1.18
CA TYR A 165 18.81 -2.59 0.21
C TYR A 165 20.32 -2.39 0.31
N LYS A 166 20.78 -2.14 1.53
CA LYS A 166 22.20 -2.15 1.90
C LYS A 166 22.52 -3.40 2.74
N PRO A 167 22.90 -4.51 2.11
CA PRO A 167 23.24 -5.73 2.84
C PRO A 167 24.65 -5.67 3.43
N PHE A 168 24.81 -6.36 4.55
CA PHE A 168 26.06 -6.67 5.25
C PHE A 168 26.08 -8.18 5.52
N VAL A 169 27.25 -8.82 5.42
CA VAL A 169 27.35 -10.27 5.55
C VAL A 169 28.29 -10.66 6.68
N CYS A 170 27.79 -11.45 7.64
CA CYS A 170 28.64 -12.15 8.61
C CYS A 170 28.80 -13.60 8.17
N TYR A 171 30.00 -13.97 7.67
CA TYR A 171 30.28 -15.32 7.17
C TYR A 171 31.51 -15.94 7.87
N PRO A 172 31.37 -16.39 9.14
CA PRO A 172 32.50 -16.73 10.01
C PRO A 172 33.25 -18.00 9.60
N LYS A 173 32.56 -18.98 9.02
CA LYS A 173 33.17 -20.22 8.52
C LYS A 173 32.93 -20.37 7.03
N ARG A 174 33.84 -19.80 6.23
CA ARG A 174 33.78 -19.85 4.76
C ARG A 174 34.11 -21.25 4.25
N THR A 175 33.27 -21.77 3.37
CA THR A 175 33.49 -23.09 2.76
C THR A 175 34.45 -22.97 1.58
N ALA A 176 35.55 -23.72 1.63
CA ALA A 176 36.60 -23.74 0.61
C ALA A 176 36.19 -24.56 -0.63
N LYS A 177 35.11 -24.16 -1.30
CA LYS A 177 34.66 -24.71 -2.59
C LYS A 177 34.43 -23.56 -3.58
N THR A 178 34.68 -23.84 -4.86
CA THR A 178 34.58 -22.85 -5.96
C THR A 178 33.27 -22.08 -5.97
N LEU A 179 32.14 -22.77 -5.74
CA LEU A 179 30.82 -22.15 -5.68
C LEU A 179 30.75 -21.00 -4.66
N TYR A 180 31.12 -21.27 -3.40
CA TYR A 180 31.05 -20.28 -2.32
C TYR A 180 32.07 -19.15 -2.51
N ASN A 181 33.27 -19.46 -3.00
CA ASN A 181 34.26 -18.43 -3.36
C ASN A 181 33.71 -17.50 -4.46
N GLY A 182 33.00 -18.05 -5.44
CA GLY A 182 32.32 -17.29 -6.47
C GLY A 182 31.25 -16.36 -5.90
N LEU A 183 30.38 -16.85 -5.01
CA LEU A 183 29.35 -16.05 -4.34
C LEU A 183 29.95 -14.90 -3.52
N VAL A 184 31.02 -15.16 -2.78
CA VAL A 184 31.77 -14.13 -2.04
C VAL A 184 32.32 -13.08 -3.00
N THR A 185 32.98 -13.50 -4.09
CA THR A 185 33.54 -12.59 -5.10
C THR A 185 32.46 -11.70 -5.72
N GLN A 186 31.28 -12.26 -6.00
CA GLN A 186 30.14 -11.51 -6.53
C GLN A 186 29.70 -10.40 -5.55
N LEU A 187 29.55 -10.72 -4.26
CA LEU A 187 29.20 -9.74 -3.23
C LEU A 187 30.26 -8.65 -3.05
N GLU A 188 31.54 -9.04 -3.00
CA GLU A 188 32.66 -8.10 -2.90
C GLU A 188 32.69 -7.15 -4.11
N SER A 189 32.40 -7.64 -5.31
CA SER A 189 32.32 -6.80 -6.52
C SER A 189 31.17 -5.78 -6.52
N LEU A 190 30.14 -6.02 -5.71
CA LEU A 190 29.04 -5.07 -5.46
C LEU A 190 29.32 -4.14 -4.27
N GLY A 191 30.48 -4.28 -3.62
CA GLY A 191 30.84 -3.50 -2.44
C GLY A 191 30.10 -3.91 -1.16
N VAL A 192 29.52 -5.11 -1.13
CA VAL A 192 28.87 -5.64 0.08
C VAL A 192 29.92 -5.94 1.15
N SER A 193 29.73 -5.38 2.34
CA SER A 193 30.68 -5.49 3.44
C SER A 193 30.55 -6.82 4.16
N PHE A 194 31.69 -7.51 4.36
CA PHE A 194 31.77 -8.69 5.21
C PHE A 194 32.23 -8.28 6.61
N ILE A 195 31.41 -8.51 7.63
CA ILE A 195 31.68 -8.13 9.03
C ILE A 195 32.10 -9.39 9.81
N PRO A 196 33.30 -9.41 10.42
CA PRO A 196 33.70 -10.45 11.36
C PRO A 196 32.78 -10.51 12.60
N VAL A 197 32.75 -11.64 13.31
CA VAL A 197 31.84 -11.82 14.46
C VAL A 197 32.19 -10.85 15.59
N GLU A 198 33.49 -10.62 15.78
CA GLU A 198 34.08 -9.70 16.75
C GLU A 198 33.74 -8.23 16.51
N ASP A 199 33.43 -7.86 15.25
CA ASP A 199 33.11 -6.48 14.86
C ASP A 199 31.59 -6.23 14.82
N LEU A 200 30.76 -7.25 15.06
CA LEU A 200 29.32 -7.06 15.18
C LEU A 200 28.97 -6.30 16.47
N PRO A 201 28.10 -5.29 16.40
CA PRO A 201 27.65 -4.56 17.58
C PRO A 201 26.99 -5.51 18.59
N THR A 202 27.03 -5.13 19.86
CA THR A 202 26.35 -5.89 20.93
C THR A 202 24.86 -5.95 20.66
N GLU A 203 24.27 -4.79 20.35
CA GLU A 203 22.87 -4.68 19.94
C GLU A 203 22.80 -4.57 18.41
N LEU A 204 22.31 -5.62 17.75
CA LEU A 204 22.27 -5.67 16.28
C LEU A 204 21.28 -4.66 15.69
N SER A 205 20.21 -4.36 16.43
CA SER A 205 19.17 -3.41 16.01
C SER A 205 19.62 -1.95 15.93
N ASP A 206 20.76 -1.60 16.53
CA ASP A 206 21.33 -0.25 16.42
C ASP A 206 21.81 0.08 15.00
N ASN A 207 22.20 -0.96 14.24
CA ASN A 207 22.87 -0.80 12.94
C ASN A 207 22.13 -1.47 11.78
N PHE A 208 21.27 -2.43 12.06
CA PHE A 208 20.62 -3.26 11.05
C PHE A 208 19.12 -3.23 11.25
N ASP A 209 18.39 -2.90 10.19
CA ASP A 209 16.93 -2.84 10.18
C ASP A 209 16.31 -4.23 9.98
N VAL A 210 17.06 -5.20 9.44
CA VAL A 210 16.63 -6.60 9.22
C VAL A 210 17.78 -7.56 9.53
N LEU A 211 17.48 -8.68 10.19
CA LEU A 211 18.43 -9.72 10.52
C LEU A 211 18.04 -11.02 9.81
N VAL A 212 18.91 -11.54 8.94
CA VAL A 212 18.67 -12.77 8.18
C VAL A 212 19.52 -13.91 8.75
N ASP A 213 18.83 -14.89 9.30
CA ASP A 213 19.37 -16.17 9.75
C ASP A 213 19.51 -17.14 8.56
N ALA A 214 20.74 -17.28 8.08
CA ALA A 214 21.15 -18.20 7.03
C ALA A 214 22.20 -19.20 7.54
N MET A 215 22.18 -19.54 8.84
CA MET A 215 23.25 -20.34 9.45
C MET A 215 23.08 -21.84 9.20
N PHE A 216 21.94 -22.42 9.57
CA PHE A 216 21.71 -23.88 9.50
C PHE A 216 20.37 -24.18 8.85
N GLY A 217 20.40 -24.97 7.78
CA GLY A 217 19.22 -25.49 7.10
C GLY A 217 18.85 -26.90 7.55
N PHE A 218 17.89 -27.53 6.86
CA PHE A 218 17.34 -28.84 7.24
C PHE A 218 18.37 -30.00 7.32
N SER A 219 19.53 -29.90 6.69
CA SER A 219 20.56 -30.95 6.70
C SER A 219 21.49 -30.90 7.91
N PHE A 220 21.34 -29.90 8.78
CA PHE A 220 22.14 -29.80 9.99
C PHE A 220 21.76 -30.87 11.03
N HIS A 221 22.78 -31.40 11.70
CA HIS A 221 22.63 -32.37 12.79
C HIS A 221 23.49 -31.97 13.99
N GLY A 222 22.95 -32.18 15.19
CA GLY A 222 23.63 -31.93 16.46
C GLY A 222 23.42 -30.51 16.99
N THR A 223 24.29 -30.12 17.92
CA THR A 223 24.21 -28.80 18.59
C THR A 223 25.09 -27.78 17.87
N PRO A 224 24.63 -26.52 17.67
CA PRO A 224 25.47 -25.42 17.21
C PRO A 224 26.75 -25.30 18.05
N ARG A 225 27.87 -25.01 17.38
CA ARG A 225 29.19 -24.83 18.01
C ARG A 225 29.73 -23.44 17.72
N PRO A 226 30.70 -22.94 18.51
CA PRO A 226 31.32 -21.64 18.26
C PRO A 226 31.78 -21.43 16.81
N PRO A 227 31.53 -20.24 16.22
CA PRO A 227 30.88 -19.07 16.83
C PRO A 227 29.35 -19.02 16.65
N PHE A 228 28.71 -20.08 16.17
CA PHE A 228 27.29 -20.03 15.77
C PHE A 228 26.32 -20.13 16.95
N ASP A 229 26.71 -20.78 18.05
CA ASP A 229 25.96 -20.76 19.29
C ASP A 229 25.81 -19.34 19.84
N GLU A 230 26.90 -18.56 19.86
CA GLU A 230 26.87 -17.15 20.26
C GLU A 230 25.99 -16.31 19.33
N LEU A 231 26.13 -16.48 18.01
CA LEU A 231 25.31 -15.74 17.03
C LEU A 231 23.81 -16.04 17.17
N ILE A 232 23.45 -17.29 17.43
CA ILE A 232 22.05 -17.68 17.73
C ILE A 232 21.57 -16.97 18.99
N GLN A 233 22.37 -16.96 20.07
CA GLN A 233 22.02 -16.27 21.31
C GLN A 233 21.86 -14.75 21.12
N ARG A 234 22.69 -14.12 20.29
CA ARG A 234 22.53 -12.70 19.94
C ARG A 234 21.20 -12.44 19.23
N LEU A 235 20.80 -13.30 18.27
CA LEU A 235 19.48 -13.18 17.62
C LEU A 235 18.33 -13.35 18.62
N VAL A 236 18.40 -14.35 19.50
CA VAL A 236 17.38 -14.58 20.55
C VAL A 236 17.26 -13.36 21.47
N HIS A 237 18.38 -12.80 21.92
CA HIS A 237 18.41 -11.62 22.80
C HIS A 237 17.71 -10.42 22.15
N GLN A 238 17.97 -10.13 20.87
CA GLN A 238 17.30 -9.04 20.15
C GLN A 238 15.78 -9.13 20.19
N GLN A 239 15.22 -10.34 20.14
CA GLN A 239 13.78 -10.57 20.09
C GLN A 239 13.09 -10.36 21.45
N THR A 240 13.85 -10.36 22.55
CA THR A 240 13.29 -10.10 23.90
C THR A 240 13.06 -8.62 24.18
N LEU A 241 13.65 -7.71 23.40
CA LEU A 241 13.62 -6.26 23.63
C LEU A 241 12.34 -5.57 23.16
N GLY A 242 11.37 -6.31 22.57
CA GLY A 242 10.01 -5.83 22.27
C GLY A 242 9.87 -4.87 21.08
N HIS A 243 10.95 -4.26 20.60
CA HIS A 243 10.99 -3.34 19.44
C HIS A 243 12.27 -3.49 18.59
N GLY A 244 12.81 -4.72 18.49
CA GLY A 244 14.01 -5.02 17.70
C GLY A 244 13.75 -5.24 16.21
N SER A 245 14.83 -5.28 15.43
CA SER A 245 14.80 -5.56 13.99
C SER A 245 14.25 -6.96 13.71
N PRO A 246 13.35 -7.13 12.71
CA PRO A 246 12.78 -8.42 12.38
C PRO A 246 13.84 -9.46 12.04
N VAL A 247 13.65 -10.67 12.57
CA VAL A 247 14.50 -11.84 12.29
C VAL A 247 13.84 -12.72 11.23
N ILE A 248 14.62 -13.07 10.21
CA ILE A 248 14.17 -13.80 9.04
C ILE A 248 14.98 -15.08 8.92
N SER A 249 14.37 -16.24 9.09
CA SER A 249 15.06 -17.52 8.96
C SER A 249 14.86 -18.12 7.57
N ILE A 250 15.96 -18.51 6.93
CA ILE A 250 15.97 -19.25 5.67
C ILE A 250 15.80 -20.74 5.97
N ASP A 251 14.78 -21.31 5.32
CA ASP A 251 14.40 -22.71 5.34
C ASP A 251 13.84 -23.24 6.65
N ILE A 252 14.66 -23.21 7.70
CA ILE A 252 14.31 -23.52 9.09
C ILE A 252 15.01 -22.52 10.02
N PRO A 253 14.46 -22.21 11.21
CA PRO A 253 15.18 -21.40 12.18
C PRO A 253 16.42 -22.13 12.72
N SER A 254 17.58 -21.49 12.66
CA SER A 254 18.84 -22.11 13.09
C SER A 254 18.80 -22.51 14.56
N GLY A 255 19.17 -23.76 14.83
CA GLY A 255 19.13 -24.35 16.17
C GLY A 255 17.84 -25.11 16.48
N TRP A 256 16.79 -25.00 15.66
CA TRP A 256 15.59 -25.82 15.81
C TRP A 256 15.84 -27.27 15.35
N HIS A 257 15.14 -28.21 15.97
CA HIS A 257 15.01 -29.56 15.43
C HIS A 257 14.15 -29.52 14.18
N VAL A 258 14.57 -30.19 13.11
CA VAL A 258 13.94 -30.10 11.77
C VAL A 258 12.48 -30.57 11.76
N GLU A 259 12.09 -31.42 12.71
CA GLU A 259 10.73 -31.93 12.81
C GLU A 259 9.96 -31.38 14.01
N ASP A 260 10.61 -31.29 15.17
CA ASP A 260 9.95 -30.93 16.43
C ASP A 260 9.99 -29.43 16.74
N GLY A 261 10.76 -28.66 15.97
CA GLY A 261 10.94 -27.22 16.17
C GLY A 261 11.87 -26.90 17.34
N ASP A 262 11.57 -25.83 18.06
CA ASP A 262 12.32 -25.44 19.25
C ASP A 262 12.00 -26.37 20.43
N ILE A 263 12.86 -27.38 20.61
CA ILE A 263 12.74 -28.33 21.73
C ILE A 263 13.00 -27.65 23.08
N THR A 264 13.82 -26.59 23.09
CA THR A 264 14.26 -25.92 24.32
C THR A 264 13.31 -24.82 24.80
N GLY A 265 12.56 -24.21 23.87
CA GLY A 265 11.76 -23.02 24.13
C GLY A 265 12.57 -21.71 24.21
N GLU A 266 13.89 -21.80 24.02
CA GLU A 266 14.88 -20.72 24.11
C GLU A 266 15.54 -20.42 22.75
N GLY A 267 15.04 -21.02 21.67
CA GLY A 267 15.54 -20.83 20.32
C GLY A 267 15.07 -19.54 19.66
N ILE A 268 15.57 -19.28 18.45
CA ILE A 268 15.17 -18.14 17.63
C ILE A 268 13.66 -18.21 17.35
N LYS A 269 12.95 -17.08 17.47
CA LYS A 269 11.52 -16.96 17.20
C LYS A 269 11.27 -16.05 16.00
N PRO A 270 11.62 -16.45 14.77
CA PRO A 270 11.71 -15.51 13.67
C PRO A 270 10.36 -14.84 13.35
N ASP A 271 10.40 -13.58 12.95
CA ASP A 271 9.24 -12.82 12.46
C ASP A 271 8.81 -13.32 11.08
N MET A 272 9.80 -13.76 10.28
CA MET A 272 9.59 -14.36 8.98
C MET A 272 10.32 -15.69 8.84
N LEU A 273 9.61 -16.70 8.33
CA LEU A 273 10.20 -17.97 7.88
C LEU A 273 10.01 -18.10 6.37
N VAL A 274 11.10 -18.34 5.63
CA VAL A 274 11.04 -18.63 4.20
C VAL A 274 11.40 -20.11 3.99
N SER A 275 10.39 -20.98 3.95
CA SER A 275 10.58 -22.39 3.65
C SER A 275 10.94 -22.60 2.19
N LEU A 276 11.99 -23.36 1.90
CA LEU A 276 12.43 -23.65 0.53
C LEU A 276 11.94 -25.03 0.07
N THR A 277 11.54 -25.14 -1.20
CA THR A 277 11.01 -26.36 -1.86
C THR A 277 9.65 -26.80 -1.30
N ALA A 278 9.60 -27.16 -0.02
CA ALA A 278 8.41 -27.39 0.78
C ALA A 278 8.74 -27.13 2.26
N PRO A 279 7.77 -26.72 3.09
CA PRO A 279 7.98 -26.56 4.52
C PRO A 279 8.46 -27.83 5.20
N LYS A 280 9.40 -27.71 6.15
CA LYS A 280 9.81 -28.83 7.03
C LYS A 280 8.85 -28.95 8.21
N PHE A 281 8.75 -30.12 8.84
CA PHE A 281 7.80 -30.35 9.93
C PHE A 281 7.92 -29.35 11.09
N CYS A 282 9.12 -28.85 11.39
CA CYS A 282 9.32 -27.81 12.40
C CYS A 282 8.52 -26.54 12.13
N ALA A 283 8.24 -26.22 10.85
CA ALA A 283 7.47 -25.03 10.47
C ALA A 283 6.01 -25.09 10.96
N LYS A 284 5.49 -26.26 11.36
CA LYS A 284 4.19 -26.36 12.05
C LYS A 284 4.18 -25.67 13.41
N LYS A 285 5.36 -25.44 14.00
CA LYS A 285 5.58 -24.74 15.27
C LYS A 285 5.94 -23.26 15.07
N PHE A 286 5.99 -22.79 13.84
CA PHE A 286 6.27 -21.39 13.55
C PHE A 286 5.07 -20.51 13.98
N GLU A 287 5.36 -19.48 14.77
CA GLU A 287 4.38 -18.53 15.31
C GLU A 287 4.60 -17.09 14.83
N GLY A 288 5.62 -16.85 14.01
CA GLY A 288 5.93 -15.53 13.47
C GLY A 288 4.87 -15.01 12.50
N MET A 289 4.95 -13.72 12.18
CA MET A 289 3.93 -13.03 11.39
C MET A 289 3.90 -13.45 9.91
N HIS A 290 5.03 -13.92 9.38
CA HIS A 290 5.19 -14.10 7.94
C HIS A 290 5.80 -15.46 7.61
N HIS A 291 5.00 -16.38 7.07
CA HIS A 291 5.52 -17.62 6.51
C HIS A 291 5.43 -17.57 4.99
N PHE A 292 6.56 -17.77 4.31
CA PHE A 292 6.63 -17.84 2.86
C PHE A 292 7.13 -19.20 2.40
N LEU A 293 6.63 -19.63 1.25
CA LEU A 293 7.17 -20.72 0.47
C LEU A 293 7.96 -20.14 -0.71
N GLY A 294 9.24 -20.50 -0.79
CA GLY A 294 10.15 -20.19 -1.88
C GLY A 294 10.65 -21.45 -2.59
N GLY A 295 11.56 -21.28 -3.55
CA GLY A 295 12.07 -22.40 -4.34
C GLY A 295 11.06 -22.88 -5.38
N ARG A 296 10.60 -21.95 -6.24
CA ARG A 296 9.65 -22.23 -7.33
C ARG A 296 10.30 -23.00 -8.48
N PHE A 297 10.76 -24.22 -8.20
CA PHE A 297 11.39 -25.12 -9.17
C PHE A 297 10.97 -26.58 -9.01
N VAL A 298 10.04 -26.90 -8.08
CA VAL A 298 9.62 -28.27 -7.77
C VAL A 298 8.89 -28.92 -8.97
N PRO A 299 9.47 -29.96 -9.60
CA PRO A 299 8.84 -30.59 -10.75
C PRO A 299 7.63 -31.46 -10.36
N PRO A 300 6.68 -31.70 -11.29
CA PRO A 300 5.54 -32.59 -11.04
C PRO A 300 5.92 -34.00 -10.56
N LEU A 301 7.09 -34.51 -10.95
CA LEU A 301 7.60 -35.80 -10.48
C LEU A 301 7.78 -35.82 -8.96
N ILE A 302 8.39 -34.77 -8.38
CA ILE A 302 8.60 -34.64 -6.94
C ILE A 302 7.25 -34.47 -6.24
N ILE A 303 6.40 -33.59 -6.78
CA ILE A 303 5.05 -33.35 -6.25
C ILE A 303 4.27 -34.67 -6.12
N ASN A 304 4.27 -35.49 -7.18
CA ASN A 304 3.55 -36.75 -7.19
C ASN A 304 4.20 -37.81 -6.29
N LYS A 305 5.54 -37.91 -6.28
CA LYS A 305 6.26 -38.91 -5.49
C LYS A 305 6.06 -38.72 -3.98
N PHE A 306 6.11 -37.47 -3.51
CA PHE A 306 5.98 -37.14 -2.09
C PHE A 306 4.57 -36.65 -1.71
N ASN A 307 3.60 -36.74 -2.64
CA ASN A 307 2.23 -36.27 -2.45
C ASN A 307 2.16 -34.84 -1.89
N LEU A 308 2.95 -33.93 -2.47
CA LEU A 308 3.06 -32.55 -2.02
C LEU A 308 1.85 -31.75 -2.45
N GLN A 309 1.22 -31.07 -1.49
CA GLN A 309 0.21 -30.06 -1.74
C GLN A 309 0.89 -28.70 -1.58
N LEU A 310 1.29 -28.10 -2.70
CA LEU A 310 1.93 -26.78 -2.74
C LEU A 310 0.97 -25.76 -3.36
N PRO A 311 0.87 -24.54 -2.82
CA PRO A 311 0.02 -23.49 -3.38
C PRO A 311 0.56 -23.00 -4.73
N PRO A 312 -0.32 -22.46 -5.59
CA PRO A 312 0.10 -21.82 -6.83
C PRO A 312 0.83 -20.51 -6.52
N TYR A 313 1.95 -20.28 -7.20
CA TYR A 313 2.68 -19.03 -7.12
C TYR A 313 1.99 -17.97 -8.00
N PRO A 314 1.73 -16.76 -7.50
CA PRO A 314 1.07 -15.71 -8.27
C PRO A 314 1.98 -15.15 -9.36
N GLY A 315 1.49 -15.11 -10.61
CA GLY A 315 2.21 -14.52 -11.75
C GLY A 315 3.64 -15.05 -11.88
N THR A 316 4.61 -14.14 -11.88
CA THR A 316 6.05 -14.40 -11.95
C THR A 316 6.73 -14.42 -10.58
N SER A 317 5.96 -14.41 -9.48
CA SER A 317 6.55 -14.39 -8.13
C SER A 317 7.39 -15.64 -7.87
N MET A 318 8.52 -15.46 -7.19
CA MET A 318 9.42 -16.52 -6.75
C MET A 318 9.10 -17.02 -5.33
N CYS A 319 8.19 -16.34 -4.64
CA CYS A 319 7.69 -16.72 -3.32
C CYS A 319 6.16 -16.63 -3.26
N VAL A 320 5.55 -17.33 -2.32
CA VAL A 320 4.12 -17.21 -2.03
C VAL A 320 3.93 -17.30 -0.53
N ARG A 321 3.11 -16.41 0.02
CA ARG A 321 2.78 -16.42 1.44
C ARG A 321 1.93 -17.65 1.77
N ILE A 322 2.30 -18.35 2.82
CA ILE A 322 1.66 -19.56 3.34
C ILE A 322 1.38 -19.40 4.84
N GLY A 323 0.65 -20.34 5.44
CA GLY A 323 0.33 -20.32 6.86
C GLY A 323 -0.93 -19.52 7.22
N LYS A 324 -1.14 -19.30 8.52
CA LYS A 324 -2.36 -18.68 9.06
C LYS A 324 -2.50 -17.24 8.56
N ALA A 325 -3.72 -16.86 8.18
CA ALA A 325 -4.07 -15.46 7.96
C ALA A 325 -3.76 -14.65 9.24
N LEU A 326 -3.18 -13.46 9.07
CA LEU A 326 -2.84 -12.56 10.17
C LEU A 326 -4.08 -12.36 11.06
N ASN A 327 -4.04 -12.88 12.29
CA ASN A 327 -5.02 -12.51 13.31
C ASN A 327 -4.55 -11.18 13.91
N VAL A 328 -4.86 -10.09 13.21
CA VAL A 328 -4.51 -8.75 13.66
C VAL A 328 -5.31 -8.45 14.92
N ASP A 329 -4.63 -8.38 16.06
CA ASP A 329 -5.24 -7.84 17.28
C ASP A 329 -5.47 -6.34 17.07
N ILE A 330 -6.72 -6.00 16.75
CA ILE A 330 -7.14 -4.62 16.50
C ILE A 330 -6.83 -3.73 17.71
N SER A 331 -6.83 -4.28 18.93
CA SER A 331 -6.51 -3.50 20.14
C SER A 331 -5.03 -3.12 20.23
N ALA A 332 -4.15 -3.89 19.58
CA ALA A 332 -2.71 -3.68 19.54
C ALA A 332 -2.25 -2.76 18.39
N LEU A 333 -3.11 -2.42 17.42
CA LEU A 333 -2.82 -1.45 16.34
C LEU A 333 -2.67 0.00 16.83
N ARG A 334 -2.58 0.20 18.14
CA ARG A 334 -2.52 1.52 18.75
C ARG A 334 -1.17 2.18 18.50
N GLU A 335 -1.22 3.39 17.95
CA GLU A 335 -0.06 4.27 17.84
C GLU A 335 -0.01 5.28 19.00
N ASN A 336 1.20 5.68 19.39
CA ASN A 336 1.42 6.75 20.36
C ASN A 336 1.64 8.06 19.59
N TYR A 337 0.70 8.99 19.70
CA TYR A 337 0.81 10.30 19.03
C TYR A 337 1.89 11.16 19.67
N ILE A 338 2.83 11.63 18.86
CA ILE A 338 3.83 12.63 19.25
C ILE A 338 3.47 13.93 18.52
N SER A 339 2.97 14.91 19.25
CA SER A 339 2.50 16.19 18.70
C SER A 339 2.90 17.35 19.63
N PRO A 340 3.00 18.59 19.11
CA PRO A 340 3.12 19.77 19.96
C PRO A 340 1.86 19.95 20.83
N GLU A 341 2.02 20.59 22.00
CA GLU A 341 0.88 21.04 22.81
C GLU A 341 0.00 22.02 22.03
N PHE A 342 -1.31 21.99 22.29
CA PHE A 342 -2.26 22.90 21.67
C PHE A 342 -3.06 23.67 22.74
N ARG A 343 -2.67 24.93 22.93
CA ARG A 343 -3.11 25.78 24.05
C ARG A 343 -3.95 26.98 23.60
N GLU A 344 -4.80 27.48 24.49
CA GLU A 344 -5.74 28.58 24.25
C GLU A 344 -5.06 29.90 23.89
N ASP A 345 -3.83 30.12 24.35
CA ASP A 345 -3.01 31.30 24.07
C ASP A 345 -2.21 31.19 22.77
N GLN A 346 -2.28 30.04 22.09
CA GLN A 346 -1.55 29.75 20.85
C GLN A 346 -2.47 29.66 19.62
N VAL A 347 -3.74 30.03 19.78
CA VAL A 347 -4.74 29.93 18.72
C VAL A 347 -5.31 31.27 18.31
N GLU A 348 -5.72 31.34 17.06
CA GLU A 348 -6.39 32.53 16.52
C GLU A 348 -7.77 32.72 17.14
N ALA A 349 -8.14 33.97 17.42
CA ALA A 349 -9.45 34.30 18.00
C ALA A 349 -10.61 33.94 17.05
N ASP A 350 -10.36 33.99 15.74
CA ASP A 350 -11.33 33.59 14.72
C ASP A 350 -11.04 32.15 14.23
N PRO A 351 -12.00 31.21 14.37
CA PRO A 351 -11.80 29.82 13.99
C PRO A 351 -11.57 29.60 12.49
N PHE A 352 -12.00 30.51 11.62
CA PHE A 352 -11.68 30.41 10.19
C PHE A 352 -10.19 30.63 9.94
N ASP A 353 -9.58 31.55 10.68
CA ASP A 353 -8.15 31.83 10.57
C ASP A 353 -7.35 30.67 11.18
N GLN A 354 -7.80 30.12 12.32
CA GLN A 354 -7.23 28.90 12.88
C GLN A 354 -7.32 27.70 11.94
N PHE A 355 -8.48 27.51 11.28
CA PHE A 355 -8.66 26.45 10.28
C PHE A 355 -7.68 26.63 9.12
N LYS A 356 -7.52 27.86 8.63
CA LYS A 356 -6.60 28.15 7.53
C LYS A 356 -5.18 27.73 7.88
N ILE A 357 -4.69 28.07 9.08
CA ILE A 357 -3.35 27.68 9.53
C ILE A 357 -3.18 26.16 9.48
N TRP A 358 -4.11 25.41 10.08
CA TRP A 358 -4.00 23.94 10.08
C TRP A 358 -4.16 23.31 8.70
N PHE A 359 -4.99 23.90 7.84
CA PHE A 359 -5.13 23.47 6.45
C PHE A 359 -3.84 23.71 5.65
N ASP A 360 -3.23 24.88 5.80
CA ASP A 360 -1.94 25.21 5.17
C ASP A 360 -0.83 24.27 5.66
N ASP A 361 -0.80 23.92 6.96
CA ASP A 361 0.12 22.93 7.51
C ASP A 361 -0.07 21.54 6.88
N ALA A 362 -1.32 21.09 6.72
CA ALA A 362 -1.63 19.82 6.06
C ALA A 362 -1.18 19.80 4.59
N VAL A 363 -1.29 20.93 3.90
CA VAL A 363 -0.78 21.09 2.53
C VAL A 363 0.75 21.09 2.52
N ALA A 364 1.41 21.82 3.43
CA ALA A 364 2.87 21.91 3.52
C ALA A 364 3.50 20.55 3.87
N ALA A 365 2.84 19.75 4.71
CA ALA A 365 3.20 18.38 5.02
C ALA A 365 2.97 17.39 3.86
N SER A 366 2.46 17.86 2.72
CA SER A 366 2.17 17.04 1.53
C SER A 366 1.26 15.85 1.83
N LEU A 367 0.30 16.04 2.75
CA LEU A 367 -0.67 15.00 3.07
C LEU A 367 -1.50 14.66 1.83
N LYS A 368 -1.95 13.41 1.75
CA LYS A 368 -2.80 12.96 0.66
C LYS A 368 -4.19 13.58 0.79
N GLU A 369 -4.61 14.35 -0.21
CA GLU A 369 -5.93 14.99 -0.28
C GLU A 369 -6.32 15.74 1.00
N PRO A 370 -5.57 16.79 1.42
CA PRO A 370 -5.81 17.49 2.69
C PRO A 370 -7.19 18.18 2.74
N ASN A 371 -7.81 18.38 1.58
CA ASN A 371 -9.17 18.90 1.42
C ASN A 371 -10.28 17.84 1.43
N ALA A 372 -9.95 16.56 1.65
CA ALA A 372 -10.96 15.53 1.89
C ALA A 372 -11.60 15.71 3.26
N MET A 373 -12.92 15.59 3.31
CA MET A 373 -13.70 15.70 4.55
C MET A 373 -14.85 14.69 4.55
N ALA A 374 -15.19 14.15 5.72
CA ALA A 374 -16.43 13.41 5.87
C ALA A 374 -17.59 14.40 6.01
N LEU A 375 -18.60 14.26 5.16
CA LEU A 375 -19.88 14.95 5.27
C LEU A 375 -20.89 14.04 5.95
N SER A 376 -21.32 14.44 7.14
CA SER A 376 -22.34 13.77 7.94
C SER A 376 -23.64 14.56 7.91
N THR A 377 -24.72 13.88 7.51
CA THR A 377 -26.07 14.45 7.39
C THR A 377 -27.08 13.46 7.96
N ALA A 378 -28.26 13.95 8.35
CA ALA A 378 -29.38 13.11 8.80
C ALA A 378 -30.68 13.69 8.25
N GLY A 379 -31.57 12.83 7.75
CA GLY A 379 -32.90 13.25 7.30
C GLY A 379 -33.87 13.42 8.47
N LYS A 380 -35.17 13.53 8.16
CA LYS A 380 -36.22 13.66 9.18
C LYS A 380 -36.38 12.44 10.10
N ASP A 381 -35.84 11.29 9.72
CA ASP A 381 -35.84 10.06 10.51
C ASP A 381 -34.75 10.03 11.59
N GLY A 382 -33.89 11.06 11.62
CA GLY A 382 -32.80 11.18 12.58
C GLY A 382 -31.64 10.21 12.36
N ARG A 383 -31.63 9.45 11.26
CA ARG A 383 -30.57 8.47 10.98
C ARG A 383 -29.36 9.16 10.35
N PRO A 384 -28.19 9.16 10.99
CA PRO A 384 -27.01 9.78 10.42
C PRO A 384 -26.44 8.92 9.29
N SER A 385 -25.93 9.58 8.25
CA SER A 385 -25.13 8.95 7.21
C SER A 385 -23.89 9.80 6.92
N SER A 386 -22.73 9.15 6.72
CA SER A 386 -21.46 9.83 6.40
C SER A 386 -20.95 9.42 5.02
N ARG A 387 -20.22 10.30 4.33
CA ARG A 387 -19.41 9.94 3.15
C ARG A 387 -18.30 10.96 2.97
N MET A 388 -17.21 10.57 2.31
CA MET A 388 -16.17 11.51 1.93
C MET A 388 -16.63 12.41 0.78
N VAL A 389 -16.31 13.69 0.89
CA VAL A 389 -16.42 14.72 -0.14
C VAL A 389 -15.16 15.58 -0.12
N LEU A 390 -14.97 16.41 -1.14
CA LEU A 390 -13.85 17.33 -1.20
C LEU A 390 -14.33 18.75 -0.91
N LEU A 391 -13.67 19.42 0.03
CA LEU A 391 -13.75 20.87 0.20
C LEU A 391 -13.22 21.55 -1.07
N LYS A 392 -13.97 22.56 -1.55
CA LYS A 392 -13.64 23.32 -2.77
C LYS A 392 -13.39 24.80 -2.52
N GLY A 393 -13.83 25.30 -1.40
CA GLY A 393 -13.51 26.64 -0.93
C GLY A 393 -14.00 26.82 0.49
N PHE A 394 -13.40 27.75 1.20
CA PHE A 394 -13.92 28.26 2.45
C PHE A 394 -13.55 29.73 2.58
N ASP A 395 -14.43 30.48 3.23
CA ASP A 395 -14.29 31.90 3.52
C ASP A 395 -15.09 32.19 4.80
N LYS A 396 -15.22 33.46 5.19
CA LYS A 396 -15.99 33.86 6.39
C LYS A 396 -17.49 33.53 6.29
N ASP A 397 -18.01 33.25 5.10
CA ASP A 397 -19.40 32.82 4.88
C ASP A 397 -19.58 31.29 4.99
N GLY A 398 -18.50 30.50 5.02
CA GLY A 398 -18.55 29.08 5.34
C GLY A 398 -17.73 28.16 4.43
N PHE A 399 -18.08 26.88 4.46
CA PHE A 399 -17.36 25.79 3.78
C PHE A 399 -18.15 25.25 2.59
N VAL A 400 -17.54 25.20 1.41
CA VAL A 400 -18.21 24.87 0.14
C VAL A 400 -17.77 23.52 -0.42
N TRP A 401 -18.74 22.71 -0.82
CA TRP A 401 -18.54 21.49 -1.60
C TRP A 401 -19.61 21.36 -2.68
N TYR A 402 -19.32 20.57 -3.72
CA TYR A 402 -20.24 20.39 -4.85
C TYR A 402 -20.65 18.93 -5.00
N THR A 403 -21.91 18.71 -5.33
CA THR A 403 -22.50 17.37 -5.40
C THR A 403 -23.72 17.35 -6.33
N ASN A 404 -24.24 16.14 -6.56
CA ASN A 404 -25.55 15.95 -7.15
C ASN A 404 -26.67 16.23 -6.12
N TYR A 405 -27.59 17.13 -6.45
CA TYR A 405 -28.77 17.52 -5.66
C TYR A 405 -29.84 16.40 -5.55
N GLY A 406 -29.75 15.35 -6.36
CA GLY A 406 -30.57 14.13 -6.24
C GLY A 406 -29.96 13.04 -5.35
N SER A 407 -28.74 13.24 -4.84
CA SER A 407 -28.05 12.28 -3.98
C SER A 407 -28.74 12.08 -2.64
N GLN A 408 -28.41 11.00 -1.94
CA GLN A 408 -28.92 10.75 -0.59
C GLN A 408 -28.65 11.94 0.35
N LYS A 409 -27.42 12.48 0.36
CA LYS A 409 -27.05 13.63 1.21
C LYS A 409 -27.86 14.88 0.89
N ALA A 410 -28.10 15.15 -0.39
CA ALA A 410 -28.89 16.30 -0.80
C ALA A 410 -30.36 16.17 -0.39
N ARG A 411 -30.93 14.95 -0.42
CA ARG A 411 -32.27 14.70 0.12
C ARG A 411 -32.32 14.90 1.63
N GLU A 412 -31.36 14.35 2.37
CA GLU A 412 -31.24 14.55 3.82
C GLU A 412 -31.13 16.05 4.16
N LEU A 413 -30.28 16.80 3.45
CA LEU A 413 -30.13 18.25 3.63
C LEU A 413 -31.39 19.06 3.28
N SER A 414 -32.21 18.58 2.35
CA SER A 414 -33.48 19.24 2.02
C SER A 414 -34.54 19.04 3.09
N GLU A 415 -34.46 17.94 3.86
CA GLU A 415 -35.37 17.66 4.98
C GLU A 415 -34.86 18.27 6.28
N ASN A 416 -33.53 18.34 6.45
CA ASN A 416 -32.86 18.86 7.62
C ASN A 416 -31.59 19.62 7.18
N PRO A 417 -31.61 20.96 7.13
CA PRO A 417 -30.52 21.76 6.56
C PRO A 417 -29.36 21.94 7.56
N HIS A 418 -28.90 20.86 8.18
CA HIS A 418 -27.76 20.82 9.10
C HIS A 418 -26.80 19.71 8.69
N ALA A 419 -25.50 19.96 8.87
CA ALA A 419 -24.46 18.96 8.64
C ALA A 419 -23.29 19.14 9.61
N ALA A 420 -22.49 18.09 9.70
CA ALA A 420 -21.16 18.11 10.30
C ALA A 420 -20.12 17.75 9.23
N LEU A 421 -19.02 18.51 9.21
CA LEU A 421 -17.82 18.26 8.42
C LEU A 421 -16.72 17.77 9.37
N LEU A 422 -16.02 16.72 8.97
CA LEU A 422 -14.88 16.17 9.71
C LEU A 422 -13.65 16.10 8.80
N PHE A 423 -12.60 16.81 9.19
CA PHE A 423 -11.27 16.69 8.61
C PHE A 423 -10.41 15.83 9.54
N PHE A 424 -9.68 14.88 8.99
CA PHE A 424 -8.73 14.05 9.73
C PHE A 424 -7.41 14.03 8.96
N TRP A 425 -6.38 14.58 9.59
CA TRP A 425 -5.02 14.68 9.06
C TRP A 425 -4.13 13.78 9.92
N ASP A 426 -4.12 12.50 9.57
CA ASP A 426 -3.41 11.42 10.28
C ASP A 426 -1.92 11.75 10.47
N GLY A 427 -1.22 12.19 9.41
CA GLY A 427 0.19 12.53 9.46
C GLY A 427 0.54 13.71 10.38
N LEU A 428 -0.45 14.47 10.86
CA LEU A 428 -0.30 15.56 11.83
C LEU A 428 -0.99 15.28 13.17
N ASN A 429 -1.61 14.11 13.33
CA ASN A 429 -2.45 13.76 14.48
C ASN A 429 -3.52 14.82 14.77
N ARG A 430 -4.10 15.42 13.73
CA ARG A 430 -5.07 16.51 13.85
C ARG A 430 -6.44 16.12 13.34
N GLN A 431 -7.45 16.67 13.99
CA GLN A 431 -8.84 16.56 13.56
C GLN A 431 -9.54 17.92 13.72
N VAL A 432 -10.35 18.29 12.72
CA VAL A 432 -11.24 19.45 12.81
C VAL A 432 -12.68 19.06 12.53
N ARG A 433 -13.58 19.46 13.44
CA ARG A 433 -15.02 19.34 13.24
C ARG A 433 -15.62 20.72 12.99
N VAL A 434 -16.49 20.82 11.99
CA VAL A 434 -17.26 22.03 11.70
C VAL A 434 -18.73 21.66 11.58
N GLU A 435 -19.57 22.26 12.42
CA GLU A 435 -21.00 21.96 12.47
C GLU A 435 -21.81 23.21 12.19
N GLY A 436 -22.91 23.09 11.44
CA GLY A 436 -23.69 24.28 11.09
C GLY A 436 -24.85 24.04 10.15
N SER A 437 -25.51 25.15 9.80
CA SER A 437 -26.62 25.16 8.83
C SER A 437 -26.09 25.13 7.40
N VAL A 438 -26.80 24.46 6.49
CA VAL A 438 -26.40 24.29 5.10
C VAL A 438 -27.38 24.97 4.15
N GLN A 439 -26.85 25.71 3.18
CA GLN A 439 -27.62 26.32 2.10
C GLN A 439 -27.00 25.98 0.74
N LYS A 440 -27.79 26.04 -0.34
CA LYS A 440 -27.22 25.97 -1.69
C LYS A 440 -26.42 27.25 -1.97
N VAL A 441 -25.34 27.12 -2.72
CA VAL A 441 -24.66 28.28 -3.32
C VAL A 441 -25.50 28.82 -4.49
N SER A 442 -25.15 29.99 -5.01
CA SER A 442 -25.87 30.55 -6.15
C SER A 442 -25.70 29.67 -7.41
N ASP A 443 -26.63 29.81 -8.36
CA ASP A 443 -26.51 29.07 -9.62
C ASP A 443 -25.28 29.53 -10.41
N GLU A 444 -24.94 30.82 -10.33
CA GLU A 444 -23.74 31.40 -10.94
C GLU A 444 -22.45 30.83 -10.33
N GLU A 445 -22.36 30.72 -9.00
CA GLU A 445 -21.22 30.09 -8.31
C GLU A 445 -21.11 28.60 -8.70
N SER A 446 -22.25 27.92 -8.85
CA SER A 446 -22.29 26.53 -9.33
C SER A 446 -21.86 26.40 -10.79
N ASP A 447 -22.25 27.33 -11.66
CA ASP A 447 -21.87 27.35 -13.07
C ASP A 447 -20.38 27.63 -13.23
N GLN A 448 -19.85 28.65 -12.55
CA GLN A 448 -18.43 28.98 -12.61
C GLN A 448 -17.56 27.79 -12.19
N TYR A 449 -17.89 27.15 -11.07
CA TYR A 449 -17.14 25.98 -10.62
C TYR A 449 -17.38 24.75 -11.51
N PHE A 450 -18.58 24.55 -12.08
CA PHE A 450 -18.81 23.44 -13.01
C PHE A 450 -17.87 23.53 -14.22
N HIS A 451 -17.77 24.70 -14.83
CA HIS A 451 -16.99 24.90 -16.05
C HIS A 451 -15.47 24.95 -15.83
N SER A 452 -15.01 25.19 -14.58
CA SER A 452 -13.59 25.08 -14.24
C SER A 452 -13.09 23.63 -14.11
N ARG A 453 -14.00 22.65 -14.00
CA ARG A 453 -13.65 21.23 -13.87
C ARG A 453 -13.14 20.66 -15.19
N PRO A 454 -12.28 19.63 -15.16
CA PRO A 454 -11.89 18.90 -16.36
C PRO A 454 -13.11 18.36 -17.13
N ARG A 455 -13.04 18.30 -18.45
CA ARG A 455 -14.17 17.91 -19.32
C ARG A 455 -14.77 16.54 -18.95
N GLY A 456 -13.94 15.53 -18.65
CA GLY A 456 -14.42 14.23 -18.17
C GLY A 456 -15.18 14.30 -16.84
N SER A 457 -14.79 15.23 -15.95
CA SER A 457 -15.52 15.50 -14.71
C SER A 457 -16.88 16.17 -14.93
N GLN A 458 -16.96 17.05 -15.93
CA GLN A 458 -18.23 17.68 -16.35
C GLN A 458 -19.18 16.61 -16.90
N ILE A 459 -18.70 15.73 -17.78
CA ILE A 459 -19.46 14.58 -18.31
C ILE A 459 -19.90 13.65 -17.17
N GLY A 460 -18.99 13.27 -16.27
CA GLY A 460 -19.30 12.39 -15.15
C GLY A 460 -20.40 12.94 -14.24
N ALA A 461 -20.50 14.27 -14.09
CA ALA A 461 -21.59 14.89 -13.33
C ALA A 461 -22.97 14.78 -14.02
N ILE A 462 -23.01 14.68 -15.35
CA ILE A 462 -24.25 14.46 -16.12
C ILE A 462 -24.65 12.98 -16.09
N VAL A 463 -23.68 12.08 -16.27
CA VAL A 463 -23.93 10.61 -16.28
C VAL A 463 -24.44 10.14 -14.92
N SER A 464 -23.88 10.69 -13.84
CA SER A 464 -24.11 10.16 -12.50
C SER A 464 -25.43 10.61 -11.91
N LYS A 465 -26.45 9.74 -11.97
CA LYS A 465 -27.62 9.79 -11.07
C LYS A 465 -27.22 9.30 -9.67
N GLN A 466 -26.41 10.09 -8.99
CA GLN A 466 -25.75 9.70 -7.74
C GLN A 466 -26.73 9.15 -6.70
N SER A 467 -26.37 8.04 -6.05
CA SER A 467 -27.21 7.33 -5.05
C SER A 467 -28.45 6.62 -5.60
N SER A 468 -28.62 6.49 -6.92
CA SER A 468 -29.64 5.62 -7.52
C SER A 468 -29.10 4.21 -7.80
N VAL A 469 -29.98 3.21 -7.75
CA VAL A 469 -29.65 1.83 -8.17
C VAL A 469 -29.59 1.79 -9.69
N ILE A 470 -28.52 1.18 -10.23
CA ILE A 470 -28.34 0.96 -11.68
C ILE A 470 -28.10 -0.54 -11.96
N PRO A 471 -28.42 -1.03 -13.17
CA PRO A 471 -28.26 -2.46 -13.50
C PRO A 471 -26.81 -2.98 -13.46
N GLY A 472 -25.84 -2.11 -13.72
CA GLY A 472 -24.43 -2.50 -13.77
C GLY A 472 -23.52 -1.38 -14.28
N ARG A 473 -22.22 -1.64 -14.30
CA ARG A 473 -21.17 -0.69 -14.70
C ARG A 473 -21.30 -0.26 -16.16
N ASP A 474 -21.70 -1.17 -17.04
CA ASP A 474 -21.76 -0.96 -18.50
C ASP A 474 -22.69 0.20 -18.87
N VAL A 475 -23.76 0.42 -18.10
CA VAL A 475 -24.69 1.55 -18.30
C VAL A 475 -23.99 2.90 -18.12
N LEU A 476 -23.07 3.01 -17.16
CA LEU A 476 -22.30 4.25 -16.95
C LEU A 476 -21.29 4.46 -18.08
N GLN A 477 -20.63 3.39 -18.54
CA GLN A 477 -19.66 3.47 -19.64
C GLN A 477 -20.34 3.87 -20.95
N GLN A 478 -21.50 3.29 -21.24
CA GLN A 478 -22.28 3.60 -22.42
C GLN A 478 -22.71 5.07 -22.44
N TYR A 479 -23.31 5.57 -21.34
CA TYR A 479 -23.70 6.98 -21.26
C TYR A 479 -22.51 7.96 -21.26
N HIS A 480 -21.38 7.57 -20.67
CA HIS A 480 -20.16 8.37 -20.73
C HIS A 480 -19.68 8.52 -22.18
N LYS A 481 -19.59 7.41 -22.90
CA LYS A 481 -19.17 7.39 -24.31
C LYS A 481 -20.11 8.19 -25.20
N GLU A 482 -21.42 8.04 -25.03
CA GLU A 482 -22.42 8.82 -25.77
C GLU A 482 -22.27 10.32 -25.56
N LEU A 483 -21.98 10.75 -24.33
CA LEU A 483 -21.75 12.16 -24.03
C LEU A 483 -20.39 12.66 -24.53
N GLU A 484 -19.34 11.84 -24.46
CA GLU A 484 -18.04 12.17 -25.05
C GLU A 484 -18.16 12.37 -26.57
N GLU A 485 -18.88 11.49 -27.26
CA GLU A 485 -19.16 11.61 -28.71
C GLU A 485 -20.00 12.85 -29.01
N LYS A 486 -21.09 13.07 -28.23
CA LYS A 486 -21.96 14.24 -28.38
C LYS A 486 -21.21 15.56 -28.23
N PHE A 487 -20.24 15.61 -27.32
CA PHE A 487 -19.43 16.79 -27.04
C PHE A 487 -18.01 16.66 -27.62
N SER A 488 -17.82 15.89 -28.69
CA SER A 488 -16.49 15.70 -29.31
C SER A 488 -16.02 16.91 -30.12
N ASP A 489 -16.95 17.75 -30.56
CA ASP A 489 -16.72 18.99 -31.32
C ASP A 489 -16.15 20.16 -30.48
N GLY A 490 -15.89 19.93 -29.19
CA GLY A 490 -15.41 20.95 -28.27
C GLY A 490 -16.50 21.88 -27.73
N SER A 491 -17.78 21.65 -28.04
CA SER A 491 -18.90 22.45 -27.53
C SER A 491 -18.94 22.51 -26.00
N THR A 492 -19.52 23.58 -25.45
CA THR A 492 -19.61 23.76 -23.99
C THR A 492 -20.61 22.76 -23.41
N ILE A 493 -20.18 22.03 -22.39
CA ILE A 493 -21.04 21.09 -21.67
C ILE A 493 -21.86 21.89 -20.66
N PRO A 494 -23.20 21.90 -20.73
CA PRO A 494 -24.01 22.65 -19.78
C PRO A 494 -24.00 21.99 -18.40
N LYS A 495 -23.95 22.80 -17.34
CA LYS A 495 -24.17 22.31 -15.97
C LYS A 495 -25.55 21.65 -15.86
N PRO A 496 -25.66 20.39 -15.40
CA PRO A 496 -26.97 19.78 -15.19
C PRO A 496 -27.69 20.45 -14.01
N LYS A 497 -29.01 20.68 -14.15
CA LYS A 497 -29.86 21.30 -13.10
C LYS A 497 -29.80 20.58 -11.74
N HIS A 498 -29.51 19.29 -11.75
CA HIS A 498 -29.41 18.46 -10.56
C HIS A 498 -28.01 18.46 -9.94
N TRP A 499 -27.12 19.38 -10.33
CA TRP A 499 -25.76 19.49 -9.78
C TRP A 499 -25.45 20.93 -9.38
N GLY A 500 -24.74 21.09 -8.25
CA GLY A 500 -24.30 22.38 -7.77
C GLY A 500 -23.66 22.31 -6.38
N GLY A 501 -23.42 23.47 -5.80
CA GLY A 501 -22.73 23.62 -4.53
C GLY A 501 -23.65 23.73 -3.32
N TYR A 502 -23.15 23.26 -2.19
CA TYR A 502 -23.68 23.57 -0.86
C TYR A 502 -22.61 24.31 -0.06
N ARG A 503 -23.07 25.19 0.83
CA ARG A 503 -22.27 25.94 1.79
C ARG A 503 -22.76 25.65 3.19
N LEU A 504 -21.88 25.20 4.06
CA LEU A 504 -22.13 25.11 5.49
C LEU A 504 -21.68 26.40 6.16
N LYS A 505 -22.62 27.05 6.87
CA LYS A 505 -22.38 28.21 7.74
C LYS A 505 -22.10 27.71 9.16
N PRO A 506 -20.87 27.82 9.65
CA PRO A 506 -20.49 27.25 10.94
C PRO A 506 -21.25 27.87 12.12
N LYS A 507 -21.63 27.01 13.05
CA LYS A 507 -22.14 27.32 14.39
C LYS A 507 -21.28 26.69 15.49
N ALA A 508 -20.33 25.83 15.13
CA ALA A 508 -19.27 25.38 16.01
C ALA A 508 -18.06 24.94 15.19
N PHE A 509 -16.88 25.12 15.78
CA PHE A 509 -15.65 24.46 15.38
C PHE A 509 -15.09 23.70 16.57
N GLU A 510 -14.53 22.53 16.34
CA GLU A 510 -13.70 21.83 17.32
C GLU A 510 -12.37 21.46 16.67
N PHE A 511 -11.28 21.87 17.31
CA PHE A 511 -9.92 21.53 16.95
C PHE A 511 -9.40 20.52 17.97
N TRP A 512 -8.96 19.38 17.47
CA TRP A 512 -8.44 18.26 18.26
C TRP A 512 -7.00 17.94 17.82
N GLN A 513 -6.10 17.80 18.79
CA GLN A 513 -4.69 17.44 18.58
C GLN A 513 -4.36 16.19 19.43
N GLY A 514 -3.87 15.15 18.76
CA GLY A 514 -3.46 13.90 19.39
C GLY A 514 -2.27 14.06 20.32
N GLN A 515 -2.27 13.39 21.46
CA GLN A 515 -1.23 13.47 22.51
C GLN A 515 -0.90 12.05 23.00
N GLN A 516 0.32 11.85 23.52
CA GLN A 516 0.83 10.53 23.93
C GLN A 516 -0.05 9.83 24.98
N SER A 517 -0.55 10.59 25.95
CA SER A 517 -1.23 10.08 27.16
C SER A 517 -2.73 9.86 27.01
N ARG A 518 -3.31 10.05 25.80
CA ARG A 518 -4.76 10.18 25.53
C ARG A 518 -5.40 11.43 26.12
N LEU A 519 -4.65 12.27 26.83
CA LEU A 519 -5.11 13.59 27.24
C LEU A 519 -5.00 14.56 26.07
N HIS A 520 -5.81 14.31 25.04
CA HIS A 520 -5.82 15.08 23.80
C HIS A 520 -6.25 16.52 24.06
N ASP A 521 -5.64 17.45 23.32
CA ASP A 521 -6.03 18.85 23.38
C ASP A 521 -7.27 19.07 22.52
N ARG A 522 -8.31 19.64 23.12
CA ARG A 522 -9.59 19.90 22.47
C ARG A 522 -10.06 21.31 22.74
N LEU A 523 -10.08 22.14 21.71
CA LEU A 523 -10.55 23.51 21.78
C LEU A 523 -11.77 23.69 20.88
N ARG A 524 -12.85 24.23 21.46
CA ARG A 524 -14.12 24.46 20.76
C ARG A 524 -14.42 25.94 20.66
N TYR A 525 -14.75 26.38 19.45
CA TYR A 525 -15.30 27.70 19.18
C TYR A 525 -16.81 27.60 19.03
N SER A 526 -17.53 28.47 19.73
CA SER A 526 -18.98 28.61 19.61
C SER A 526 -19.38 30.08 19.56
N PRO A 527 -20.41 30.46 18.79
CA PRO A 527 -20.82 31.85 18.68
C PRO A 527 -21.49 32.30 19.99
N GLN A 528 -21.08 33.46 20.50
CA GLN A 528 -21.61 34.10 21.70
C GLN A 528 -21.93 35.56 21.39
N GLU A 529 -23.05 36.06 21.89
CA GLU A 529 -23.39 37.48 21.80
C GLU A 529 -22.81 38.23 23.00
N ILE A 530 -22.02 39.27 22.75
CA ILE A 530 -21.46 40.19 23.75
C ILE A 530 -21.69 41.61 23.24
N ASP A 531 -22.37 42.44 24.04
CA ASP A 531 -22.68 43.84 23.73
C ASP A 531 -23.33 44.05 22.34
N GLY A 532 -24.24 43.15 21.96
CA GLY A 532 -24.94 43.17 20.66
C GLY A 532 -24.08 42.77 19.46
N ARG A 533 -22.87 42.25 19.70
CA ARG A 533 -21.98 41.72 18.67
C ARG A 533 -21.81 40.22 18.85
N MET A 534 -21.87 39.48 17.73
CA MET A 534 -21.51 38.07 17.73
C MET A 534 -19.99 37.93 17.71
N VAL A 535 -19.46 37.23 18.70
CA VAL A 535 -18.04 36.88 18.83
C VAL A 535 -17.89 35.36 18.96
N TRP A 536 -16.71 34.83 18.70
CA TRP A 536 -16.40 33.43 18.96
C TRP A 536 -15.89 33.25 20.38
N LYS A 537 -16.59 32.43 21.15
CA LYS A 537 -16.16 31.97 22.47
C LYS A 537 -15.32 30.71 22.33
N LEU A 538 -14.14 30.70 22.94
CA LEU A 538 -13.24 29.55 23.02
C LEU A 538 -13.43 28.81 24.35
N ASP A 539 -13.67 27.50 24.29
CA ASP A 539 -13.73 26.60 25.44
C ASP A 539 -12.75 25.44 25.26
N ARG A 540 -12.08 25.00 26.34
CA ARG A 540 -11.39 23.70 26.38
C ARG A 540 -12.37 22.59 26.74
N LEU A 541 -12.32 21.49 26.00
CA LEU A 541 -13.11 20.28 26.27
C LEU A 541 -12.22 19.21 26.90
N ALA A 542 -12.83 18.36 27.74
CA ALA A 542 -12.17 17.15 28.20
C ALA A 542 -11.99 16.16 27.03
N PRO A 543 -10.85 15.43 26.96
CA PRO A 543 -10.60 14.41 25.94
C PRO A 543 -11.52 13.20 26.04
#